data_AF-A0A356BBH1-F1
#
_entry.id   AF-A0A356BBH1-F1
#
_cell.length_a   1.000
_cell.length_b   1.000
_cell.length_c   1.000
_cell.angle_alpha   90.00
_cell.angle_beta   90.00
_cell.angle_gamma   90.00
#
_symmetry.space_group_name_H-M   'P 1'
#
loop_
_entity.id
_entity.type
_entity.pdbx_description
1 polymer ?
#
loop_
_entity_poly.entity_id
_entity_poly.type
_entity_poly.pdbx_seq_one_letter_code
_entity_poly.pdbx_strand_id
1 'polypeptide(L)'
;MRAIILLLTGCLLCACGGGGNSNSGGNTAAPGNLCQRNDINAQVFCALQQDYLWYRDLPASINPDNYASPSALLQAVAAPQDRYSFVLTAQEYQDRFINATFFGFGFSSVRSDNNSALQIAFVYDDGSAAQNGLRRGDKITEIEGVSVSQWLSQLDAGTISSEDIYGPNE
;
A
#
# COMPACT_ATOMS: atom_id res chain seq x y z
N MET A 1 43.12 25.61 54.90
CA MET A 1 44.17 25.91 53.90
C MET A 1 44.08 24.87 52.79
N ARG A 2 44.24 25.33 51.55
CA ARG A 2 44.38 24.58 50.29
C ARG A 2 43.07 24.08 49.67
N ALA A 3 42.78 24.29 48.38
CA ALA A 3 43.14 25.30 47.39
C ALA A 3 42.15 25.03 46.24
N ILE A 4 41.40 26.06 45.80
CA ILE A 4 40.58 26.01 44.59
C ILE A 4 41.54 26.11 43.41
N ILE A 5 41.51 25.15 42.50
CA ILE A 5 42.17 25.24 41.20
C ILE A 5 41.08 25.15 40.12
N LEU A 6 40.68 26.33 39.66
CA LEU A 6 40.10 26.54 38.33
C LEU A 6 41.24 26.44 37.32
N LEU A 7 41.16 25.50 36.38
CA LEU A 7 41.99 25.54 35.17
C LEU A 7 41.08 25.57 33.94
N LEU A 8 40.98 26.78 33.39
CA LEU A 8 40.39 27.13 32.11
C LEU A 8 41.31 26.62 31.00
N THR A 9 40.84 25.74 30.11
CA THR A 9 41.50 25.53 28.81
C THR A 9 40.48 25.14 27.77
N GLY A 10 40.11 26.11 26.94
CA GLY A 10 39.39 25.86 25.70
C GLY A 10 40.35 25.43 24.59
N CYS A 11 39.90 24.49 23.76
CA CYS A 11 40.30 24.43 22.37
C CYS A 11 39.17 23.79 21.57
N LEU A 12 38.62 24.58 20.65
CA LEU A 12 37.70 24.17 19.61
C LEU A 12 38.32 23.04 18.78
N LEU A 13 37.59 21.95 18.60
CA LEU A 13 37.71 21.13 17.40
C LEU A 13 36.30 20.91 16.86
N CYS A 14 35.92 21.78 15.92
CA CYS A 14 34.93 21.47 14.92
C CYS A 14 35.42 20.23 14.16
N ALA A 15 34.86 19.05 14.47
CA ALA A 15 34.91 17.93 13.54
C ALA A 15 33.85 18.17 12.45
N CYS A 16 34.15 19.13 11.57
CA CYS A 16 33.49 19.24 10.27
C CYS A 16 34.17 18.21 9.37
N GLY A 17 33.67 16.97 9.42
CA GLY A 17 34.09 15.89 8.53
C GLY A 17 33.52 16.13 7.14
N GLY A 18 34.13 17.04 6.39
CA GLY A 18 33.90 17.21 4.96
C GLY A 18 34.48 16.04 4.18
N GLY A 19 33.60 15.17 3.68
CA GLY A 19 33.90 14.15 2.70
C GLY A 19 32.97 14.29 1.50
N GLY A 20 32.99 15.45 0.86
CA GLY A 20 32.32 15.66 -0.42
C GLY A 20 33.07 14.89 -1.50
N ASN A 21 32.63 13.67 -1.80
CA ASN A 21 33.00 12.99 -3.02
C ASN A 21 31.78 13.02 -3.94
N SER A 22 31.66 14.10 -4.71
CA SER A 22 30.74 14.16 -5.85
C SER A 22 31.27 13.22 -6.93
N ASN A 23 31.00 11.92 -6.75
CA ASN A 23 31.16 10.96 -7.82
C ASN A 23 29.86 10.98 -8.64
N SER A 24 29.87 11.75 -9.72
CA SER A 24 28.95 11.54 -10.82
C SER A 24 29.24 10.13 -11.37
N GLY A 25 28.42 9.14 -11.01
CA GLY A 25 28.72 7.75 -11.39
C GLY A 25 27.66 6.74 -10.96
N GLY A 26 26.47 6.82 -11.56
CA GLY A 26 25.47 5.75 -11.57
C GLY A 26 24.58 5.69 -10.31
N ASN A 27 23.29 5.98 -10.47
CA ASN A 27 22.29 5.87 -9.39
C ASN A 27 21.91 4.41 -9.06
N THR A 28 22.59 3.44 -9.68
CA THR A 28 22.56 2.02 -9.31
C THR A 28 23.48 1.79 -8.11
N ALA A 29 22.91 1.71 -6.92
CA ALA A 29 23.69 1.53 -5.69
C ALA A 29 23.37 0.20 -5.01
N ALA A 30 24.36 -0.33 -4.28
CA ALA A 30 24.18 -1.45 -3.37
C ALA A 30 23.23 -1.07 -2.21
N PRO A 31 22.51 -2.04 -1.62
CA PRO A 31 21.53 -1.88 -0.55
C PRO A 31 21.83 -0.80 0.50
N GLY A 32 23.03 -0.83 1.09
CA GLY A 32 23.39 0.03 2.21
C GLY A 32 23.45 1.54 1.91
N ASN A 33 23.66 1.94 0.66
CA ASN A 33 23.69 3.36 0.27
C ASN A 33 22.29 3.89 -0.04
N LEU A 34 21.35 3.02 -0.44
CA LEU A 34 19.98 3.42 -0.75
C LEU A 34 19.20 3.86 0.50
N CYS A 35 19.44 3.22 1.64
CA CYS A 35 18.83 3.59 2.93
C CYS A 35 19.23 4.97 3.47
N GLN A 36 20.24 5.63 2.88
CA GLN A 36 20.65 6.99 3.25
C GLN A 36 19.99 8.08 2.40
N ARG A 37 19.30 7.68 1.32
CA ARG A 37 18.60 8.61 0.42
C ARG A 37 17.25 9.01 1.00
N ASN A 38 16.85 10.27 0.75
CA ASN A 38 15.60 10.83 1.25
C ASN A 38 14.45 10.77 0.24
N ASP A 39 14.67 10.34 -1.01
CA ASP A 39 13.58 10.16 -1.96
C ASP A 39 12.73 8.92 -1.65
N ILE A 40 11.45 9.00 -2.02
CA ILE A 40 10.46 8.01 -1.60
C ILE A 40 10.73 6.61 -2.17
N ASN A 41 11.25 6.52 -3.40
CA ASN A 41 11.54 5.23 -4.03
C ASN A 41 12.70 4.52 -3.31
N ALA A 42 13.75 5.24 -2.96
CA ALA A 42 14.86 4.68 -2.18
C ALA A 42 14.42 4.26 -0.77
N GLN A 43 13.58 5.05 -0.11
CA GLN A 43 13.02 4.69 1.20
C GLN A 43 12.15 3.43 1.15
N VAL A 44 11.33 3.27 0.10
CA VAL A 44 10.51 2.05 -0.09
C VAL A 44 11.40 0.82 -0.25
N PHE A 45 12.44 0.90 -1.09
CA PHE A 45 13.36 -0.23 -1.24
C PHE A 45 14.14 -0.52 0.05
N CYS A 46 14.52 0.51 0.81
CA CYS A 46 15.14 0.33 2.12
C CYS A 46 14.21 -0.41 3.10
N ALA A 47 12.93 -0.04 3.16
CA ALA A 47 11.94 -0.74 3.97
C ALA A 47 11.79 -2.21 3.55
N LEU A 48 11.78 -2.48 2.23
CA LEU A 48 11.76 -3.86 1.73
C LEU A 48 13.00 -4.64 2.17
N GLN A 49 14.17 -4.03 2.27
CA GLN A 49 15.36 -4.75 2.73
C GLN A 49 15.33 -5.09 4.22
N GLN A 50 14.68 -4.27 5.03
CA GLN A 50 14.65 -4.41 6.49
C GLN A 50 13.52 -5.33 6.96
N ASP A 51 12.33 -5.17 6.40
CA ASP A 51 11.09 -5.71 6.98
C ASP A 51 10.35 -6.68 6.06
N TYR A 52 10.83 -6.92 4.84
CA TYR A 52 10.14 -7.79 3.88
C TYR A 52 10.41 -9.27 4.14
N LEU A 53 9.33 -10.07 4.15
CA LEU A 53 9.40 -11.51 4.34
C LEU A 53 10.33 -12.20 3.31
N TRP A 54 10.30 -11.75 2.06
CA TRP A 54 11.09 -12.30 0.96
C TRP A 54 12.29 -11.40 0.59
N TYR A 55 12.90 -10.72 1.57
CA TYR A 55 14.04 -9.82 1.33
C TYR A 55 15.20 -10.45 0.54
N ARG A 56 15.35 -11.78 0.59
CA ARG A 56 16.38 -12.53 -0.15
C ARG A 56 16.12 -12.64 -1.66
N ASP A 57 14.88 -12.42 -2.09
CA ASP A 57 14.47 -12.45 -3.49
C ASP A 57 14.55 -11.05 -4.14
N LEU A 58 14.85 -10.00 -3.36
CA LEU A 58 15.03 -8.66 -3.88
C LEU A 58 16.26 -8.58 -4.79
N PRO A 59 16.24 -7.72 -5.83
CA PRO A 59 17.41 -7.51 -6.68
C PRO A 59 18.62 -7.03 -5.86
N ALA A 60 19.80 -7.57 -6.16
CA ALA A 60 21.04 -7.20 -5.46
C ALA A 60 21.46 -5.73 -5.68
N SER A 61 20.97 -5.09 -6.76
CA SER A 61 21.21 -3.69 -7.08
C SER A 61 20.03 -3.12 -7.85
N ILE A 62 19.61 -1.91 -7.51
CA ILE A 62 18.58 -1.16 -8.25
C ILE A 62 18.98 0.30 -8.41
N ASN A 63 18.33 0.99 -9.35
CA ASN A 63 18.31 2.45 -9.40
C ASN A 63 16.88 2.95 -9.14
N PRO A 64 16.60 3.53 -7.95
CA PRO A 64 15.26 4.04 -7.62
C PRO A 64 14.72 5.12 -8.58
N ASP A 65 15.60 5.83 -9.27
CA ASP A 65 15.22 6.93 -10.18
C ASP A 65 14.68 6.44 -11.53
N ASN A 66 14.78 5.13 -11.81
CA ASN A 66 14.21 4.52 -13.01
C ASN A 66 12.69 4.30 -12.89
N TYR A 67 12.10 4.51 -11.72
CA TYR A 67 10.70 4.20 -11.46
C TYR A 67 9.89 5.49 -11.26
N ALA A 68 8.80 5.63 -12.01
CA ALA A 68 7.95 6.82 -11.95
C ALA A 68 7.18 6.96 -10.63
N SER A 69 7.03 5.88 -9.85
CA SER A 69 6.31 5.89 -8.58
C SER A 69 6.78 4.78 -7.63
N PRO A 70 6.49 4.89 -6.32
CA PRO A 70 6.68 3.83 -5.34
C PRO A 70 6.02 2.51 -5.72
N SER A 71 4.80 2.55 -6.25
CA SER A 71 4.06 1.36 -6.67
C SER A 71 4.76 0.65 -7.85
N ALA A 72 5.28 1.42 -8.82
CA ALA A 72 6.03 0.87 -9.94
C ALA A 72 7.34 0.22 -9.49
N LEU A 73 8.03 0.82 -8.50
CA LEU A 73 9.22 0.21 -7.89
C LEU A 73 8.85 -1.09 -7.18
N LEU A 74 7.84 -1.08 -6.30
CA LEU A 74 7.41 -2.26 -5.54
C LEU A 74 7.06 -3.41 -6.49
N GLN A 75 6.27 -3.14 -7.53
CA GLN A 75 5.85 -4.15 -8.50
C GLN A 75 7.03 -4.75 -9.29
N ALA A 76 8.10 -3.98 -9.51
CA ALA A 76 9.27 -4.44 -10.23
C ALA A 76 10.23 -5.28 -9.38
N VAL A 77 10.25 -5.08 -8.06
CA VAL A 77 11.24 -5.69 -7.16
C VAL A 77 10.65 -6.73 -6.21
N ALA A 78 9.34 -6.74 -6.00
CA ALA A 78 8.66 -7.70 -5.13
C ALA A 78 8.87 -9.13 -5.64
N ALA A 79 8.86 -10.08 -4.70
CA ALA A 79 9.06 -11.47 -5.03
C ALA A 79 7.88 -12.00 -5.88
N PRO A 80 8.09 -12.97 -6.78
CA PRO A 80 7.03 -13.42 -7.69
C PRO A 80 5.77 -13.98 -7.00
N GLN A 81 5.90 -14.46 -5.75
CA GLN A 81 4.78 -14.97 -4.96
C GLN A 81 4.02 -13.88 -4.17
N ASP A 82 4.54 -12.66 -4.13
CA ASP A 82 3.95 -11.59 -3.34
C ASP A 82 2.72 -11.00 -4.03
N ARG A 83 1.57 -11.19 -3.38
CA ARG A 83 0.28 -10.62 -3.78
C ARG A 83 -0.33 -9.77 -2.67
N TYR A 84 0.46 -9.47 -1.64
CA TYR A 84 -0.01 -8.90 -0.38
C TYR A 84 0.54 -7.51 -0.13
N SER A 85 1.74 -7.21 -0.64
CA SER A 85 2.33 -5.87 -0.54
C SER A 85 1.73 -4.93 -1.59
N PHE A 86 1.35 -3.73 -1.15
CA PHE A 86 0.85 -2.65 -1.99
C PHE A 86 1.29 -1.30 -1.41
N VAL A 87 1.20 -0.25 -2.22
CA VAL A 87 1.44 1.14 -1.80
C VAL A 87 0.14 1.92 -1.92
N LEU A 88 -0.14 2.76 -0.94
CA LEU A 88 -1.20 3.77 -0.99
C LEU A 88 -0.59 5.16 -0.90
N THR A 89 -1.23 6.13 -1.54
CA THR A 89 -1.01 7.54 -1.27
C THR A 89 -1.48 7.89 0.14
N ALA A 90 -0.96 9.00 0.68
CA ALA A 90 -1.43 9.51 1.96
C ALA A 90 -2.95 9.76 1.94
N GLN A 91 -3.49 10.30 0.84
CA GLN A 91 -4.92 10.57 0.70
C GLN A 91 -5.75 9.28 0.72
N GLU A 92 -5.38 8.26 -0.07
CA GLU A 92 -6.07 6.96 -0.07
C GLU A 92 -6.04 6.29 1.31
N TYR A 93 -4.92 6.41 2.03
CA TYR A 93 -4.84 5.91 3.40
C TYR A 93 -5.79 6.66 4.34
N GLN A 94 -5.82 8.01 4.27
CA GLN A 94 -6.71 8.82 5.10
C GLN A 94 -8.18 8.47 4.83
N ASP A 95 -8.57 8.40 3.56
CA ASP A 95 -9.96 8.10 3.18
C ASP A 95 -10.38 6.70 3.61
N ARG A 96 -9.51 5.71 3.40
CA ARG A 96 -9.82 4.31 3.69
C ARG A 96 -9.78 3.95 5.17
N PHE A 97 -8.87 4.53 5.95
CA PHE A 97 -8.58 4.07 7.32
C PHE A 97 -8.86 5.10 8.41
N ILE A 98 -8.84 6.41 8.11
CA ILE A 98 -8.97 7.46 9.13
C ILE A 98 -10.33 8.15 9.05
N ASN A 99 -10.69 8.66 7.88
CA ASN A 99 -11.98 9.32 7.64
C ASN A 99 -13.13 8.32 7.69
N ALA A 100 -12.83 7.01 7.65
CA ALA A 100 -13.79 5.93 7.61
C ALA A 100 -14.86 6.19 6.54
N THR A 101 -14.43 6.72 5.39
CA THR A 101 -15.27 6.75 4.20
C THR A 101 -15.43 5.29 3.78
N PHE A 102 -16.43 4.63 4.36
CA PHE A 102 -16.72 3.24 4.08
C PHE A 102 -17.36 3.22 2.70
N PHE A 103 -16.51 3.10 1.69
CA PHE A 103 -16.94 2.83 0.32
C PHE A 103 -17.47 1.40 0.28
N GLY A 104 -18.79 1.26 0.34
CA GLY A 104 -19.45 -0.03 0.25
C GLY A 104 -20.92 0.00 0.64
N PHE A 105 -21.65 -1.03 0.22
CA PHE A 105 -23.12 -1.09 0.32
C PHE A 105 -23.64 -1.51 1.69
N GLY A 106 -22.81 -1.42 2.74
CA GLY A 106 -23.14 -1.92 4.06
C GLY A 106 -23.18 -3.45 4.17
N PHE A 107 -22.59 -4.17 3.20
CA PHE A 107 -22.44 -5.63 3.25
C PHE A 107 -21.19 -6.07 2.47
N SER A 108 -20.76 -7.31 2.68
CA SER A 108 -19.79 -8.00 1.82
C SER A 108 -20.41 -9.28 1.26
N SER A 109 -19.96 -9.68 0.08
CA SER A 109 -20.42 -10.90 -0.57
C SER A 109 -19.26 -11.69 -1.18
N VAL A 110 -19.52 -12.97 -1.43
CA VAL A 110 -18.60 -13.88 -2.11
C VAL A 110 -19.31 -14.54 -3.29
N ARG A 111 -18.59 -14.81 -4.37
CA ARG A 111 -19.14 -15.57 -5.51
C ARG A 111 -19.56 -16.96 -5.03
N SER A 112 -20.73 -17.40 -5.47
CA SER A 112 -21.34 -18.68 -5.09
C SER A 112 -22.11 -19.28 -6.27
N ASP A 113 -22.60 -20.50 -6.10
CA ASP A 113 -23.45 -21.21 -7.08
C ASP A 113 -22.89 -21.19 -8.50
N ASN A 114 -21.60 -21.49 -8.65
CA ASN A 114 -20.88 -21.46 -9.94
C ASN A 114 -21.00 -20.11 -10.67
N ASN A 115 -20.80 -19.01 -9.93
CA ASN A 115 -20.92 -17.63 -10.40
C ASN A 115 -22.34 -17.22 -10.83
N SER A 116 -23.38 -17.92 -10.39
CA SER A 116 -24.77 -17.49 -10.61
C SER A 116 -25.35 -16.65 -9.47
N ALA A 117 -24.66 -16.56 -8.34
CA ALA A 117 -25.10 -15.77 -7.18
C ALA A 117 -23.93 -15.15 -6.40
N LEU A 118 -24.19 -14.03 -5.73
CA LEU A 118 -23.34 -13.44 -4.70
C LEU A 118 -23.94 -13.78 -3.33
N GLN A 119 -23.27 -14.63 -2.55
CA GLN A 119 -23.70 -14.96 -1.20
C GLN A 119 -23.19 -13.91 -0.21
N ILE A 120 -24.09 -13.39 0.62
CA ILE A 120 -23.78 -12.38 1.62
C ILE A 120 -22.93 -12.99 2.74
N ALA A 121 -21.71 -12.48 2.90
CA ALA A 121 -20.75 -12.95 3.91
C ALA A 121 -20.87 -12.17 5.24
N PHE A 122 -21.28 -10.90 5.16
CA PHE A 122 -21.44 -9.99 6.29
C PHE A 122 -22.39 -8.84 5.91
N VAL A 123 -23.14 -8.31 6.87
CA VAL A 123 -23.97 -7.10 6.74
C VAL A 123 -23.73 -6.23 7.98
N TYR A 124 -23.58 -4.92 7.80
CA TYR A 124 -23.54 -3.97 8.92
C TYR A 124 -24.95 -3.78 9.47
N ASP A 125 -25.16 -4.08 10.75
CA ASP A 125 -26.48 -4.07 11.38
C ASP A 125 -27.17 -2.70 11.33
N ASP A 126 -26.40 -1.62 11.44
CA ASP A 126 -26.92 -0.24 11.37
C ASP A 126 -27.04 0.27 9.91
N GLY A 127 -26.58 -0.50 8.92
CA GLY A 127 -26.55 -0.11 7.51
C GLY A 127 -27.88 -0.28 6.78
N SER A 128 -28.06 0.47 5.68
CA SER A 128 -29.27 0.41 4.84
C SER A 128 -29.62 -1.02 4.39
N ALA A 129 -28.62 -1.83 4.03
CA ALA A 129 -28.83 -3.21 3.64
C ALA A 129 -29.50 -4.05 4.74
N ALA A 130 -29.06 -3.93 6.00
CA ALA A 130 -29.69 -4.61 7.13
C ALA A 130 -31.10 -4.07 7.42
N GLN A 131 -31.28 -2.74 7.35
CA GLN A 131 -32.58 -2.10 7.55
C GLN A 131 -33.62 -2.54 6.49
N ASN A 132 -33.16 -2.87 5.28
CA ASN A 132 -33.98 -3.40 4.18
C ASN A 132 -34.04 -4.93 4.13
N GLY A 133 -33.58 -5.62 5.17
CA GLY A 133 -33.81 -7.05 5.35
C GLY A 133 -32.73 -7.98 4.81
N LEU A 134 -31.63 -7.46 4.22
CA LEU A 134 -30.50 -8.29 3.79
C LEU A 134 -29.80 -8.89 5.01
N ARG A 135 -29.49 -10.18 4.98
CA ARG A 135 -28.83 -10.91 6.07
C ARG A 135 -27.67 -11.77 5.55
N ARG A 136 -26.76 -12.10 6.45
CA ARG A 136 -25.68 -13.06 6.18
C ARG A 136 -26.27 -14.40 5.73
N GLY A 137 -25.77 -14.93 4.63
CA GLY A 137 -26.23 -16.18 4.03
C GLY A 137 -27.21 -16.00 2.87
N ASP A 138 -27.86 -14.84 2.75
CA ASP A 138 -28.70 -14.50 1.61
C ASP A 138 -27.91 -14.56 0.30
N LYS A 139 -28.62 -14.73 -0.81
CA LYS A 139 -28.05 -14.80 -2.15
C LYS A 139 -28.65 -13.73 -3.03
N ILE A 140 -27.80 -12.85 -3.56
CA ILE A 140 -28.18 -11.95 -4.64
C ILE A 140 -27.99 -12.73 -5.94
N THR A 141 -29.06 -12.87 -6.71
CA THR A 141 -29.05 -13.54 -8.03
C THR A 141 -29.22 -12.56 -9.19
N GLU A 142 -29.71 -11.35 -8.90
CA GLU A 142 -30.02 -10.30 -9.87
C GLU A 142 -29.84 -8.92 -9.22
N ILE A 143 -29.35 -7.95 -9.99
CA ILE A 143 -29.22 -6.54 -9.60
C ILE A 143 -29.74 -5.71 -10.77
N GLU A 144 -30.73 -4.84 -10.53
CA GLU A 144 -31.36 -3.98 -11.54
C GLU A 144 -31.81 -4.73 -12.81
N GLY A 145 -32.41 -5.93 -12.65
CA GLY A 145 -32.88 -6.74 -13.77
C GLY A 145 -31.80 -7.51 -14.53
N VAL A 146 -30.52 -7.39 -14.12
CA VAL A 146 -29.39 -8.09 -14.73
C VAL A 146 -28.90 -9.20 -13.81
N SER A 147 -28.82 -10.42 -14.34
CA SER A 147 -28.35 -11.58 -13.59
C SER A 147 -26.92 -11.41 -13.08
N VAL A 148 -26.62 -11.93 -11.89
CA VAL A 148 -25.27 -11.90 -11.32
C VAL A 148 -24.25 -12.59 -12.22
N SER A 149 -24.61 -13.69 -12.90
CA SER A 149 -23.70 -14.35 -13.84
C SER A 149 -23.26 -13.43 -14.99
N GLN A 150 -24.19 -12.62 -15.51
CA GLN A 150 -23.86 -11.61 -16.51
C GLN A 150 -22.95 -10.53 -15.94
N TRP A 151 -23.26 -9.99 -14.75
CA TRP A 151 -22.43 -8.98 -14.11
C TRP A 151 -21.00 -9.48 -13.85
N LEU A 152 -20.87 -10.69 -13.30
CA LEU A 152 -19.56 -11.28 -13.04
C LEU A 152 -18.77 -11.53 -14.32
N SER A 153 -19.44 -11.96 -15.40
CA SER A 153 -18.78 -12.13 -16.70
C SER A 153 -18.24 -10.81 -17.26
N GLN A 154 -18.95 -9.70 -17.09
CA GLN A 154 -18.52 -8.38 -17.56
C GLN A 154 -17.41 -7.79 -16.69
N LEU A 155 -17.48 -8.01 -15.36
CA LEU A 155 -16.39 -7.65 -14.43
C LEU A 155 -15.10 -8.42 -14.76
N ASP A 156 -15.20 -9.73 -15.00
CA ASP A 156 -14.04 -10.57 -15.33
C ASP A 156 -13.41 -10.18 -16.67
N ALA A 157 -14.23 -9.70 -17.61
CA ALA A 157 -13.77 -9.15 -18.89
C ALA A 157 -13.20 -7.73 -18.77
N GLY A 158 -13.32 -7.07 -17.60
CA GLY A 158 -12.89 -5.69 -17.38
C GLY A 158 -13.69 -4.66 -18.18
N THR A 159 -14.91 -5.00 -18.64
CA THR A 159 -15.76 -4.09 -19.44
C THR A 159 -16.60 -3.14 -18.58
N ILE A 160 -16.75 -3.47 -17.30
CA ILE A 160 -17.45 -2.68 -16.29
C ILE A 160 -16.66 -2.71 -14.98
N SER A 161 -17.07 -1.87 -14.05
CA SER A 161 -16.57 -1.76 -12.69
C SER A 161 -17.68 -2.03 -11.67
N SER A 162 -17.33 -2.08 -10.39
CA SER A 162 -18.31 -2.17 -9.30
C SER A 162 -19.25 -0.95 -9.25
N GLU A 163 -18.80 0.21 -9.74
CA GLU A 163 -19.62 1.45 -9.77
C GLU A 163 -20.77 1.34 -10.77
N ASP A 164 -20.60 0.56 -11.84
CA ASP A 164 -21.68 0.31 -12.82
C ASP A 164 -22.79 -0.57 -12.25
N ILE A 165 -22.47 -1.43 -11.28
CA ILE A 165 -23.41 -2.39 -10.67
C ILE A 165 -24.17 -1.74 -9.52
N TYR A 166 -23.47 -0.95 -8.71
CA TYR A 166 -24.00 -0.48 -7.43
C TYR A 166 -24.07 1.04 -7.30
N GLY A 167 -23.65 1.78 -8.33
CA GLY A 167 -23.59 3.24 -8.32
C GLY A 167 -22.25 3.79 -7.83
N PRO A 168 -22.08 5.12 -7.90
CA PRO A 168 -20.86 5.78 -7.44
C PRO A 168 -20.66 5.59 -5.94
N ASN A 169 -19.39 5.67 -5.53
CA ASN A 169 -19.01 5.73 -4.13
C ASN A 169 -19.47 7.07 -3.53
N GLU A 170 -20.45 7.05 -2.63
CA GLU A 170 -20.90 8.21 -1.84
C GLU A 170 -20.36 8.18 -0.41
#